data_AF-A0A443S522-F1
#
_entry.id   AF-A0A443S522-F1
#
_cell.length_a   1.000
_cell.length_b   1.000
_cell.length_c   1.000
_cell.angle_alpha   90.00
_cell.angle_beta   90.00
_cell.angle_gamma   90.00
#
_symmetry.space_group_name_H-M   'P 1'
#
loop_
_entity.id
_entity.type
_entity.pdbx_description
1 polymer ?
#
loop_
_entity_poly.entity_id
_entity_poly.type
_entity_poly.pdbx_seq_one_letter_code
_entity_poly.pdbx_strand_id
1 'polypeptide(L)'
;MSDNCELTTEPTNKRESKGGIQYELVLENPTSDAPSSLPFQSPSRQISVEDIENKLKAAEERRRSMEAQKINQLKEKENHILELKEKRNEFTASFIESARDALEKKMEISKEKRDTFLKGIQDKSREHEKRIAEVRQNKTVSPQPTGGDVSAPE
;
A
#
# COMPACT_ATOMS: atom_id res chain seq x y z
N MET A 1 90.31 -10.48 -27.64
CA MET A 1 90.06 -10.93 -29.03
C MET A 1 88.84 -10.17 -29.48
N SER A 2 89.01 -9.26 -30.44
CA SER A 2 87.93 -8.40 -30.90
C SER A 2 87.00 -9.23 -31.77
N ASP A 3 85.79 -9.51 -31.28
CA ASP A 3 84.76 -10.13 -32.11
C ASP A 3 84.39 -9.14 -33.21
N ASN A 4 84.78 -9.49 -34.43
CA ASN A 4 84.47 -8.74 -35.63
C ASN A 4 82.97 -8.98 -35.91
N CYS A 5 82.12 -8.03 -35.52
CA CYS A 5 80.67 -8.13 -35.71
C CYS A 5 80.37 -7.87 -37.20
N GLU A 6 80.15 -8.95 -37.96
CA GLU A 6 79.73 -8.89 -39.36
C GLU A 6 78.27 -8.47 -39.41
N LEU A 7 78.00 -7.16 -39.57
CA LEU A 7 76.65 -6.66 -39.81
C LEU A 7 76.16 -7.19 -41.17
N THR A 8 75.21 -8.12 -41.17
CA THR A 8 74.49 -8.57 -42.35
C THR A 8 73.65 -7.42 -42.90
N THR A 9 74.08 -6.85 -44.03
CA THR A 9 73.47 -5.65 -44.65
C THR A 9 72.48 -5.98 -45.77
N GLU A 10 72.21 -7.26 -46.01
CA GLU A 10 71.30 -7.72 -47.07
C GLU A 10 69.85 -7.72 -46.57
N PRO A 11 68.96 -6.89 -47.15
CA PRO A 11 67.55 -6.85 -46.77
C PRO A 11 66.81 -8.12 -47.24
N THR A 12 66.16 -8.81 -46.31
CA THR A 12 65.33 -9.99 -46.58
C THR A 12 63.85 -9.61 -46.64
N ASN A 13 62.99 -10.53 -47.11
CA ASN A 13 61.53 -10.33 -47.12
C ASN A 13 61.04 -9.06 -47.86
N LYS A 14 61.77 -8.62 -48.88
CA LYS A 14 61.45 -7.40 -49.63
C LYS A 14 60.16 -7.56 -50.43
N ARG A 15 59.22 -6.64 -50.23
CA ARG A 15 57.95 -6.53 -50.96
C ARG A 15 57.78 -5.13 -51.50
N GLU A 16 57.48 -5.02 -52.78
CA GLU A 16 57.20 -3.74 -53.42
C GLU A 16 55.73 -3.69 -53.81
N SER A 17 55.08 -2.57 -53.47
CA SER A 17 53.71 -2.28 -53.88
C SER A 17 53.67 -0.91 -54.55
N LYS A 18 52.55 -0.60 -55.23
CA LYS A 18 52.35 0.73 -55.86
C LYS A 18 52.50 1.92 -54.89
N GLY A 19 52.46 1.67 -53.58
CA GLY A 19 52.62 2.68 -52.52
C GLY A 19 53.96 2.67 -51.78
N GLY A 20 54.93 1.82 -52.17
CA GLY A 20 56.26 1.79 -51.54
C GLY A 20 56.87 0.40 -51.37
N ILE A 21 58.04 0.34 -50.73
CA ILE A 21 58.86 -0.85 -50.51
C ILE A 21 58.92 -1.17 -49.01
N GLN A 22 58.66 -2.43 -48.65
CA GLN A 22 58.86 -2.99 -47.31
C GLN A 22 59.97 -4.03 -47.37
N TYR A 23 60.85 -4.09 -46.37
CA TYR A 23 61.86 -5.13 -46.22
C TYR A 23 62.18 -5.35 -44.74
N GLU A 24 62.79 -6.49 -44.44
CA GLU A 24 63.29 -6.88 -43.13
C GLU A 24 64.82 -6.80 -43.14
N LEU A 25 65.41 -6.13 -42.15
CA LEU A 25 66.86 -6.02 -42.02
C LEU A 25 67.27 -6.51 -40.62
N VAL A 26 68.01 -7.61 -40.59
CA VAL A 26 68.51 -8.21 -39.35
C VAL A 26 69.93 -7.71 -39.12
N LEU A 27 70.09 -6.83 -38.13
CA LEU A 27 71.38 -6.24 -37.78
C LEU A 27 72.27 -7.20 -36.98
N GLU A 28 71.64 -8.00 -36.11
CA GLU A 28 72.28 -9.05 -35.31
C GLU A 28 71.31 -10.22 -35.18
N ASN A 29 71.83 -11.46 -35.24
CA ASN A 29 71.02 -12.65 -34.99
C ASN A 29 70.63 -12.70 -33.50
N PRO A 30 69.41 -13.16 -33.17
CA PRO A 30 68.99 -13.26 -31.78
C PRO A 30 69.96 -14.13 -30.98
N THR A 31 70.47 -13.58 -29.86
CA THR A 31 71.48 -14.23 -29.01
C THR A 31 70.89 -15.27 -28.06
N SER A 32 69.56 -15.37 -27.98
CA SER A 32 68.85 -16.44 -27.30
C SER A 32 67.63 -16.86 -28.12
N ASP A 33 67.27 -18.14 -28.03
CA ASP A 33 66.01 -18.66 -28.57
C ASP A 33 64.88 -18.12 -27.69
N ALA A 34 64.42 -16.90 -28.00
CA ALA A 34 63.41 -16.22 -27.21
C ALA A 34 62.12 -17.06 -27.21
N PRO A 35 61.52 -17.39 -26.05
CA PRO A 35 60.30 -18.18 -26.02
C PRO A 35 59.22 -17.47 -26.83
N SER A 36 58.70 -18.19 -27.82
CA SER A 36 57.61 -17.76 -28.71
C SER A 36 56.44 -17.19 -27.90
N SER A 37 56.29 -15.85 -28.00
CA SER A 37 55.18 -15.04 -27.50
C SER A 37 54.98 -14.99 -25.97
N LEU A 38 54.75 -13.78 -25.48
CA LEU A 38 54.13 -13.54 -24.18
C LEU A 38 52.86 -14.41 -24.08
N PRO A 39 52.53 -15.01 -22.92
CA PRO A 39 51.31 -15.77 -22.76
C PRO A 39 50.11 -14.82 -22.76
N PHE A 40 49.74 -14.32 -23.93
CA PHE A 40 48.40 -13.79 -24.16
C PHE A 40 47.47 -14.96 -24.46
N GLN A 41 47.43 -15.92 -23.54
CA GLN A 41 46.40 -16.94 -23.54
C GLN A 41 45.15 -16.32 -22.92
N SER A 42 44.44 -15.51 -23.71
CA SER A 42 42.98 -15.57 -23.59
C SER A 42 42.64 -17.06 -23.72
N PRO A 43 41.93 -17.69 -22.76
CA PRO A 43 41.70 -19.12 -22.82
C PRO A 43 41.04 -19.43 -24.17
N SER A 44 41.76 -20.14 -25.03
CA SER A 44 41.31 -20.58 -26.36
C SER A 44 40.30 -21.72 -26.21
N ARG A 45 39.28 -21.49 -25.39
CA ARG A 45 38.14 -22.38 -25.30
C ARG A 45 37.36 -22.18 -26.59
N GLN A 46 37.27 -23.22 -27.42
CA GLN A 46 36.37 -23.23 -28.56
C GLN A 46 34.95 -23.07 -28.01
N ILE A 47 34.36 -21.88 -28.19
CA ILE A 47 33.02 -21.58 -27.70
C ILE A 47 32.05 -22.30 -28.65
N SER A 48 31.27 -23.25 -28.12
CA SER A 48 30.20 -23.91 -28.88
C SER A 48 29.09 -22.92 -29.23
N VAL A 49 28.34 -23.17 -30.31
CA VAL A 49 27.11 -22.43 -30.63
C VAL A 49 26.14 -22.43 -29.43
N GLU A 50 26.04 -23.57 -28.75
CA GLU A 50 25.22 -23.73 -27.54
C GLU A 50 25.70 -22.83 -26.38
N ASP A 51 27.01 -22.66 -26.20
CA ASP A 51 27.57 -21.77 -25.18
C ASP A 51 27.25 -20.30 -25.47
N ILE A 52 27.21 -19.91 -26.75
CA ILE A 52 26.84 -18.55 -27.17
C ILE A 52 25.36 -18.32 -26.88
N GLU A 53 24.50 -19.24 -27.28
CA GLU A 53 23.06 -19.17 -27.05
C GLU A 53 22.73 -19.10 -25.56
N ASN A 54 23.37 -19.93 -24.74
CA ASN A 54 23.20 -19.92 -23.29
C ASN A 54 23.62 -18.59 -22.67
N LYS A 55 24.72 -17.98 -23.13
CA LYS A 55 25.15 -16.64 -22.66
C LYS A 55 24.17 -15.54 -23.06
N LEU A 56 23.63 -15.58 -24.28
CA LEU A 56 22.63 -14.63 -24.74
C LEU A 56 21.33 -14.77 -23.95
N LYS A 57 20.86 -16.00 -23.73
CA LYS A 57 19.68 -16.29 -22.92
C LYS A 57 19.85 -15.83 -21.47
N ALA A 58 21.00 -16.08 -20.85
CA ALA A 58 21.29 -15.61 -19.49
C ALA A 58 21.34 -14.07 -19.40
N ALA A 59 21.84 -13.39 -20.44
CA ALA A 59 21.78 -11.93 -20.51
C ALA A 59 20.34 -11.42 -20.63
N GLU A 60 19.51 -12.07 -21.44
CA GLU A 60 18.09 -11.74 -21.58
C GLU A 60 17.30 -12.00 -20.28
N GLU A 61 17.50 -13.12 -19.61
CA GLU A 61 16.84 -13.43 -18.34
C GLU A 61 17.20 -12.42 -17.26
N ARG A 62 18.46 -11.99 -17.18
CA ARG A 62 18.87 -10.90 -16.28
C ARG A 62 18.15 -9.60 -16.59
N ARG A 63 18.03 -9.23 -17.88
CA ARG A 63 17.28 -8.03 -18.29
C ARG A 63 15.81 -8.13 -17.86
N ARG A 64 15.14 -9.25 -18.18
CA ARG A 64 13.74 -9.49 -17.82
C ARG A 64 13.53 -9.50 -16.31
N SER A 65 14.44 -10.08 -15.54
CA SER A 65 14.39 -10.11 -14.08
C SER A 65 14.46 -8.70 -13.48
N MET A 66 15.38 -7.86 -13.96
CA MET A 66 15.49 -6.47 -13.50
C MET A 66 14.23 -5.65 -13.85
N GLU A 67 13.69 -5.83 -15.06
CA GLU A 67 12.43 -5.19 -15.47
C GLU A 67 11.26 -5.64 -14.60
N ALA A 68 11.13 -6.95 -14.35
CA ALA A 68 10.08 -7.50 -13.49
C ALA A 68 10.18 -6.96 -12.05
N GLN A 69 11.39 -6.86 -11.49
CA GLN A 69 11.60 -6.26 -10.18
C GLN A 69 11.16 -4.80 -10.14
N LYS A 70 11.50 -4.01 -11.16
CA LYS A 70 11.08 -2.60 -11.27
C LYS A 70 9.55 -2.49 -11.37
N ILE A 71 8.91 -3.33 -12.17
CA ILE A 71 7.45 -3.38 -12.27
C ILE A 71 6.83 -3.75 -10.93
N ASN A 72 7.38 -4.73 -10.21
CA ASN A 72 6.86 -5.15 -8.91
C ASN A 72 6.95 -4.01 -7.88
N GLN A 73 8.06 -3.28 -7.83
CA GLN A 73 8.22 -2.11 -6.96
C GLN A 73 7.22 -0.99 -7.29
N LEU A 74 6.89 -0.78 -8.57
CA LEU A 74 5.87 0.19 -8.97
C LEU A 74 4.48 -0.26 -8.52
N LYS A 75 4.12 -1.52 -8.74
CA LYS A 75 2.84 -2.10 -8.29
C LYS A 75 2.69 -2.05 -6.78
N GLU A 76 3.75 -2.32 -6.02
CA GLU A 76 3.75 -2.23 -4.56
C GLU A 76 3.44 -0.80 -4.09
N LYS A 77 4.04 0.22 -4.73
CA LYS A 77 3.75 1.63 -4.44
C LYS A 77 2.32 2.01 -4.81
N GLU A 78 1.81 1.54 -5.95
CA GLU A 78 0.43 1.76 -6.37
C GLU A 78 -0.56 1.15 -5.38
N ASN A 79 -0.35 -0.10 -4.98
CA ASN A 79 -1.15 -0.79 -3.98
C ASN A 79 -1.12 -0.04 -2.64
N HIS A 80 0.05 0.41 -2.19
CA HIS A 80 0.16 1.19 -0.97
C HIS A 80 -0.64 2.50 -1.01
N ILE A 81 -0.63 3.20 -2.15
CA ILE A 81 -1.45 4.42 -2.34
C ILE A 81 -2.95 4.09 -2.27
N LEU A 82 -3.37 2.97 -2.85
CA LEU A 82 -4.77 2.53 -2.81
C LEU A 82 -5.19 2.16 -1.38
N GLU A 83 -4.39 1.40 -0.65
CA GLU A 83 -4.63 1.06 0.77
C GLU A 83 -4.77 2.31 1.64
N LEU A 84 -3.87 3.30 1.46
CA LEU A 84 -3.96 4.57 2.20
C LEU A 84 -5.25 5.34 1.87
N LYS A 85 -5.68 5.33 0.60
CA LYS A 85 -6.92 5.97 0.17
C LYS A 85 -8.14 5.27 0.77
N GLU A 86 -8.16 3.95 0.76
CA GLU A 86 -9.21 3.13 1.36
C GLU A 86 -9.30 3.39 2.86
N LYS A 87 -8.17 3.32 3.58
CA LYS A 87 -8.11 3.63 5.02
C LYS A 87 -8.60 5.04 5.35
N ARG A 88 -8.29 6.03 4.51
CA ARG A 88 -8.81 7.40 4.67
C ARG A 88 -10.34 7.43 4.51
N ASN A 89 -10.86 6.70 3.52
CA ASN A 89 -12.30 6.63 3.29
C ASN A 89 -13.03 5.93 4.44
N GLU A 90 -12.49 4.80 4.92
CA GLU A 90 -13.03 4.07 6.08
C GLU A 90 -13.09 4.96 7.33
N PHE A 91 -12.00 5.67 7.64
CA PHE A 91 -11.98 6.59 8.77
C PHE A 91 -13.04 7.69 8.63
N THR A 92 -13.18 8.25 7.42
CA THR A 92 -14.18 9.28 7.14
C THR A 92 -15.60 8.74 7.30
N ALA A 93 -15.88 7.55 6.78
CA ALA A 93 -17.18 6.90 6.89
C ALA A 93 -17.54 6.59 8.34
N SER A 94 -16.60 6.00 9.09
CA SER A 94 -16.77 5.69 10.52
C SER A 94 -17.01 6.95 11.36
N PHE A 95 -16.33 8.05 11.04
CA PHE A 95 -16.55 9.33 11.73
C PHE A 95 -17.97 9.87 11.47
N ILE A 96 -18.44 9.83 10.22
CA ILE A 96 -19.78 10.28 9.85
C ILE A 96 -20.85 9.43 10.53
N GLU A 97 -20.69 8.10 10.51
CA GLU A 97 -21.61 7.16 11.17
C GLU A 97 -21.66 7.40 12.68
N SER A 98 -20.50 7.46 13.34
CA SER A 98 -20.42 7.74 14.79
C SER A 98 -21.07 9.06 15.16
N ALA A 99 -20.88 10.11 14.35
CA ALA A 99 -21.49 11.42 14.57
C ALA A 99 -23.01 11.38 14.38
N ARG A 100 -23.49 10.65 13.37
CA ARG A 100 -24.93 10.44 13.10
C ARG A 100 -25.59 9.72 14.27
N ASP A 101 -25.01 8.62 14.72
CA ASP A 101 -25.55 7.80 15.80
C ASP A 101 -25.55 8.55 17.15
N ALA A 102 -24.50 9.34 17.42
CA ALA A 102 -24.44 10.18 18.61
C ALA A 102 -25.54 11.26 18.61
N LEU A 103 -25.83 11.86 17.46
CA LEU A 103 -26.90 12.83 17.31
C LEU A 103 -28.26 12.16 17.48
N GLU A 104 -28.49 11.04 16.81
CA GLU A 104 -29.73 10.26 16.88
C GLU A 104 -30.05 9.87 18.33
N LYS A 105 -29.08 9.30 19.04
CA LYS A 105 -29.20 8.98 20.46
C LYS A 105 -29.52 10.19 21.33
N LYS A 106 -28.90 11.34 21.08
CA LYS A 106 -29.17 12.57 21.84
C LYS A 106 -30.60 13.08 21.60
N MET A 107 -31.08 12.99 20.37
CA MET A 107 -32.44 13.37 20.00
C MET A 107 -33.48 12.45 20.63
N GLU A 108 -33.22 11.14 20.63
CA GLU A 108 -34.09 10.15 21.28
C GLU A 108 -34.18 10.38 22.79
N ILE A 109 -33.04 10.53 23.48
CA ILE A 109 -33.02 10.85 24.91
C ILE A 109 -33.77 12.15 25.21
N SER A 110 -33.62 13.18 24.37
CA SER A 110 -34.33 14.45 24.54
C SER A 110 -35.84 14.28 24.36
N LYS A 111 -36.26 13.45 23.40
CA LYS A 111 -37.66 13.14 23.15
C LYS A 111 -38.27 12.36 24.31
N GLU A 112 -37.60 11.30 24.78
CA GLU A 112 -38.06 10.51 25.93
C GLU A 112 -38.20 11.36 27.20
N LYS A 113 -37.24 12.25 27.47
CA LYS A 113 -37.32 13.20 28.59
C LYS A 113 -38.53 14.14 28.47
N ARG A 114 -38.82 14.61 27.25
CA ARG A 114 -39.99 15.45 27.00
C ARG A 114 -41.28 14.65 27.22
N ASP A 115 -41.37 13.46 26.66
CA ASP A 115 -42.57 12.63 26.70
C ASP A 115 -42.87 12.15 28.14
N THR A 116 -41.84 11.76 28.89
CA THR A 116 -41.97 11.40 30.32
C THR A 116 -42.41 12.59 31.17
N PHE A 117 -41.88 13.79 30.91
CA PHE A 117 -42.29 15.01 31.60
C PHE A 117 -43.77 15.35 31.32
N LEU A 118 -44.17 15.32 30.04
CA LEU A 118 -45.56 15.59 29.65
C LEU A 118 -46.53 14.54 30.24
N LYS A 119 -46.15 13.27 30.21
CA LYS A 119 -46.92 12.19 30.83
C LYS A 119 -47.08 12.41 32.33
N GLY A 120 -46.01 12.82 33.03
CA GLY A 120 -46.08 13.14 34.46
C GLY A 120 -47.05 14.28 34.78
N ILE A 121 -47.19 15.28 33.90
CA ILE A 121 -48.20 16.35 34.05
C ILE A 121 -49.61 15.80 33.83
N GLN A 122 -49.81 15.01 32.77
CA GLN A 122 -51.11 14.41 32.45
C GLN A 122 -51.60 13.48 33.57
N ASP A 123 -50.71 12.66 34.13
CA ASP A 123 -51.04 11.73 35.21
C ASP A 123 -51.45 12.48 36.49
N LYS A 124 -50.77 13.59 36.83
CA LYS A 124 -51.16 14.46 37.95
C LYS A 124 -52.55 15.09 37.75
N SER A 125 -52.86 15.53 36.52
CA SER A 125 -54.18 16.07 36.20
C SER A 125 -55.28 15.01 36.34
N ARG A 126 -55.03 13.82 35.80
CA ARG A 126 -55.97 12.68 35.85
C ARG A 126 -56.25 12.23 37.29
N GLU A 127 -55.22 12.15 38.12
CA GLU A 127 -55.35 11.80 39.54
C GLU A 127 -56.19 12.86 40.30
N HIS A 128 -55.98 14.14 39.99
CA HIS A 128 -56.79 15.23 40.56
C HIS A 128 -58.27 15.15 40.15
N GLU A 129 -58.55 14.89 38.87
CA GLU A 129 -59.92 14.68 38.36
C GLU A 129 -60.60 13.48 39.03
N LYS A 130 -59.87 12.36 39.17
CA LYS A 130 -60.36 11.17 39.85
C LYS A 130 -60.72 11.46 41.31
N ARG A 131 -59.84 12.15 42.05
CA ARG A 131 -60.11 12.56 43.43
C ARG A 131 -61.33 13.46 43.55
N ILE A 132 -61.52 14.41 42.63
CA ILE A 132 -62.73 15.25 42.60
C ILE A 132 -63.98 14.39 42.38
N ALA A 133 -63.93 13.43 41.46
CA ALA A 133 -65.04 12.53 41.19
C ALA A 133 -65.40 11.67 42.41
N GLU A 134 -64.40 11.11 43.10
CA GLU A 134 -64.57 10.35 44.34
C GLU A 134 -65.21 11.20 45.44
N VAL A 135 -64.73 12.43 45.67
CA VAL A 135 -65.33 13.35 46.65
C VAL A 135 -66.80 13.65 46.33
N ARG A 136 -67.14 13.84 45.04
CA ARG A 136 -68.53 14.05 44.60
C ARG A 136 -69.40 12.82 44.87
N GLN A 137 -68.91 11.63 44.54
CA GLN A 137 -69.62 10.37 44.81
C GLN A 137 -69.84 10.16 46.32
N ASN A 138 -68.81 10.33 47.15
CA ASN A 138 -68.94 10.19 48.60
C ASN A 138 -69.97 11.15 49.19
N LYS A 139 -70.06 12.39 48.69
CA LYS A 139 -71.08 13.36 49.12
C LYS A 139 -72.50 12.92 48.75
N THR A 140 -72.68 12.19 47.65
CA THR A 140 -74.00 11.65 47.26
C THR A 140 -74.38 10.37 48.03
N VAL A 141 -73.40 9.68 48.62
CA VAL A 141 -73.59 8.41 49.34
C VAL A 141 -73.73 8.61 50.86
N SER A 142 -73.33 9.76 51.41
CA SER A 142 -73.66 10.10 52.80
C SER A 142 -75.18 10.28 52.97
N PRO A 143 -75.83 9.63 53.94
CA PRO A 143 -77.28 9.71 54.11
C PRO A 143 -77.71 11.14 54.43
N GLN A 144 -78.65 11.67 53.65
CA GLN A 144 -79.42 12.85 54.02
C GLN A 144 -80.00 12.63 55.43
N PRO A 145 -79.89 13.59 56.36
CA PRO A 145 -80.65 13.52 57.60
C PRO A 145 -82.13 13.59 57.20
N THR A 146 -82.83 12.46 57.25
CA THR A 146 -84.28 12.42 57.23
C THR A 146 -84.74 13.22 58.46
N GLY A 147 -85.05 14.50 58.24
CA GLY A 147 -85.69 15.33 59.24
C GLY A 147 -86.93 14.59 59.73
N GLY A 148 -86.94 14.26 61.02
CA GLY A 148 -88.10 13.70 61.68
C GLY A 148 -89.20 14.74 61.64
N ASP A 149 -90.21 14.49 60.81
CA ASP A 149 -91.49 15.18 60.91
C ASP A 149 -92.24 14.55 62.09
N VAL A 150 -92.03 15.13 63.27
CA VAL A 150 -92.88 14.89 64.43
C VAL A 150 -93.90 16.01 64.43
N SER A 151 -95.03 15.80 63.75
CA SER A 151 -96.23 16.61 63.95
C SER A 151 -97.38 15.69 64.35
N ALA A 152 -97.83 15.91 65.59
CA ALA A 152 -98.84 15.19 66.34
C ALA A 152 -100.27 15.37 65.76
N PRO A 153 -101.25 14.53 66.15
CA PRO A 153 -102.59 14.56 65.60
C PRO A 153 -103.50 15.55 66.34
N GLU A 154 -104.35 16.26 65.58
CA GLU A 154 -105.69 16.70 66.00
C GLU A 154 -106.61 16.81 64.76
#